data_AF-A0A7J3WAF2-F1
#
_entry.id   AF-A0A7J3WAF2-F1
#
_cell.length_a   1.000
_cell.length_b   1.000
_cell.length_c   1.000
_cell.angle_alpha   90.00
_cell.angle_beta   90.00
_cell.angle_gamma   90.00
#
_symmetry.space_group_name_H-M   'P 1'
#
loop_
_entity.id
_entity.type
_entity.pdbx_description
1 polymer ?
#
loop_
_entity_poly.entity_id
_entity_poly.type
_entity_poly.pdbx_seq_one_letter_code
_entity_poly.pdbx_strand_id
1 'polypeptide(L)' 'LGPRMVMRDFRPGFKVKHLRKDLRILRETTESLGLCLPGVALVSELVKTLDEMGHGENGTQALVEVLEKLCNIRIG' A
#
# COMPACT_ATOMS: atom_id res chain seq x y z
N LEU A 1 -10.69 -7.38 5.07
CA LEU A 1 -9.21 -7.47 5.19
C LEU A 1 -8.75 -7.48 6.66
N GLY A 2 -9.39 -6.73 7.56
CA GLY A 2 -9.02 -6.65 8.99
C GLY A 2 -8.69 -7.98 9.69
N PRO A 3 -9.57 -9.02 9.66
CA PRO A 3 -9.24 -10.31 10.27
C PRO A 3 -7.98 -10.96 9.70
N ARG A 4 -7.75 -10.82 8.38
CA ARG A 4 -6.54 -11.34 7.71
C ARG A 4 -5.29 -10.56 8.10
N MET A 5 -5.40 -9.26 8.40
CA MET A 5 -4.29 -8.45 8.92
C MET A 5 -3.86 -8.95 10.31
N VAL A 6 -4.82 -9.12 11.22
CA VAL A 6 -4.59 -9.61 12.59
C VAL A 6 -4.01 -11.03 12.58
N MET A 7 -4.50 -11.91 11.71
CA MET A 7 -3.98 -13.28 11.56
C MET A 7 -2.69 -13.38 10.72
N ARG A 8 -2.11 -12.26 10.26
CA ARG A 8 -0.93 -12.23 9.36
C ARG A 8 -1.10 -13.03 8.05
N ASP A 9 -2.33 -13.14 7.55
CA ASP A 9 -2.62 -13.76 6.26
C ASP A 9 -2.49 -12.74 5.12
N PHE A 10 -1.30 -12.69 4.55
CA PHE A 10 -0.95 -11.81 3.44
C PHE A 10 -1.03 -12.47 2.06
N ARG A 11 -1.70 -13.62 1.93
CA ARG A 11 -1.93 -14.22 0.61
C ARG A 11 -2.73 -13.25 -0.27
N PRO A 12 -2.33 -13.01 -1.52
CA PRO A 12 -2.91 -11.95 -2.33
C PRO A 12 -4.31 -12.29 -2.82
N GLY A 13 -5.26 -11.39 -2.59
CA GLY A 13 -6.42 -11.22 -3.47
C GLY A 13 -6.13 -10.20 -4.57
N PHE A 14 -5.34 -9.17 -4.24
CA PHE A 14 -4.76 -8.21 -5.17
C PHE A 14 -3.34 -7.88 -4.70
N LYS A 15 -2.37 -7.88 -5.62
CA LYS A 15 -0.95 -7.76 -5.26
C LYS A 15 -0.53 -6.32 -5.01
N VAL A 16 0.35 -6.10 -4.04
CA VAL A 16 0.96 -4.79 -3.75
C VAL A 16 1.64 -4.20 -4.99
N LYS A 17 2.41 -5.00 -5.75
CA LYS A 17 3.07 -4.52 -6.97
C LYS A 17 2.09 -4.02 -8.04
N HIS A 18 0.89 -4.62 -8.12
CA HIS A 18 -0.14 -4.18 -9.06
C HIS A 18 -0.74 -2.85 -8.58
N LEU A 19 -1.04 -2.73 -7.28
CA LEU A 19 -1.50 -1.47 -6.70
C LEU A 19 -0.46 -0.35 -6.87
N ARG A 20 0.85 -0.65 -6.71
CA ARG A 20 1.94 0.31 -6.96
C ARG A 20 1.93 0.81 -8.41
N LYS A 21 1.78 -0.09 -9.38
CA LYS A 21 1.67 0.26 -10.80
C LYS A 21 0.48 1.18 -11.05
N ASP A 22 -0.69 0.85 -10.49
CA ASP A 22 -1.91 1.62 -10.72
C ASP A 22 -1.84 3.01 -10.08
N LEU A 23 -1.25 3.12 -8.87
CA LEU A 23 -1.01 4.40 -8.21
C LEU A 23 -0.01 5.28 -8.98
N ARG A 24 1.00 4.69 -9.62
CA ARG A 24 1.90 5.44 -10.52
C ARG A 24 1.13 6.04 -11.70
N ILE A 25 0.28 5.25 -12.37
CA ILE A 25 -0.55 5.73 -13.48
C ILE A 25 -1.49 6.84 -13.01
N LEU A 26 -2.10 6.66 -11.82
CA LEU A 26 -3.02 7.64 -11.26
C LEU A 26 -2.29 8.95 -10.94
N ARG A 27 -1.07 8.89 -10.40
CA ARG A 27 -0.24 10.07 -10.15
C ARG A 27 0.12 10.81 -11.45
N GLU A 28 0.59 10.09 -12.46
CA GLU A 28 0.89 10.65 -13.80
C GLU A 28 -0.35 11.33 -14.40
N THR A 29 -1.52 10.71 -14.25
CA THR A 29 -2.80 11.27 -14.72
C THR A 29 -3.16 12.54 -13.95
N THR A 30 -3.08 12.54 -12.62
CA THR A 30 -3.41 13.72 -11.81
C THR A 30 -2.47 14.90 -12.08
N GLU A 31 -1.19 14.63 -12.30
CA GLU A 31 -0.20 15.65 -12.68
C GLU A 31 -0.57 16.28 -14.04
N SER A 32 -0.94 15.46 -15.04
CA SER A 32 -1.37 15.97 -16.36
C SER A 32 -2.65 16.81 -16.32
N LEU A 33 -3.52 16.56 -15.33
CA LEU A 33 -4.80 17.25 -15.16
C LEU A 33 -4.71 18.44 -14.19
N GLY A 34 -3.55 18.68 -13.56
CA GLY A 34 -3.39 19.71 -12.53
C GLY A 34 -4.22 19.45 -11.27
N LEU A 35 -4.57 18.18 -10.99
CA LEU A 35 -5.38 17.80 -9.84
C LEU A 35 -4.50 17.48 -8.63
N CYS A 36 -4.78 18.12 -7.50
CA CYS A 36 -4.11 17.81 -6.23
C CYS A 36 -4.94 16.79 -5.43
N LEU A 37 -4.50 15.53 -5.41
CA LEU A 37 -5.13 14.46 -4.64
C LEU A 37 -4.19 13.98 -3.50
N PRO A 38 -4.22 14.62 -2.32
CA PRO A 38 -3.27 14.33 -1.24
C PRO A 38 -3.38 12.88 -0.71
N GLY A 39 -4.59 12.30 -0.73
CA GLY A 39 -4.78 10.89 -0.35
C GLY A 39 -4.05 9.91 -1.28
N VAL A 40 -3.96 10.24 -2.58
CA VAL A 40 -3.22 9.44 -3.56
C VAL A 40 -1.73 9.52 -3.29
N ALA A 41 -1.22 10.73 -3.04
CA ALA A 41 0.19 10.92 -2.73
C ALA A 41 0.60 10.12 -1.48
N LEU A 42 -0.22 10.17 -0.42
CA LEU A 42 0.00 9.40 0.79
C LEU A 42 0.00 7.90 0.54
N VAL A 43 -1.03 7.36 -0.10
CA VAL A 43 -1.13 5.91 -0.36
C VAL A 43 -0.02 5.45 -1.33
N SER A 44 0.39 6.28 -2.29
CA SER A 44 1.50 5.96 -3.20
C SER A 44 2.81 5.74 -2.46
N GLU A 45 3.16 6.61 -1.51
CA GLU A 45 4.37 6.43 -0.71
C GLU A 45 4.25 5.23 0.24
N LEU A 46 3.10 5.04 0.90
CA LEU A 46 2.91 3.87 1.78
C LEU A 46 3.04 2.54 1.01
N VAL A 47 2.44 2.44 -0.18
CA VAL A 47 2.50 1.24 -1.04
C VAL A 47 3.90 1.04 -1.62
N LYS A 48 4.59 2.11 -1.99
CA LYS A 48 5.99 2.06 -2.43
C LYS A 48 6.89 1.54 -1.30
N THR A 49 6.75 2.07 -0.09
CA THR A 49 7.51 1.58 1.08
C THR A 49 7.23 0.11 1.36
N LEU A 50 5.96 -0.31 1.28
CA LEU A 50 5.59 -1.72 1.46
C LEU A 50 6.26 -2.65 0.43
N ASP A 51 6.29 -2.24 -0.83
CA ASP A 51 6.94 -3.00 -1.91
C ASP A 51 8.48 -3.05 -1.70
N GLU A 52 9.09 -1.93 -1.29
CA GLU A 52 10.51 -1.85 -0.92
C GLU A 52 10.87 -2.68 0.32
N MET A 53 9.90 -2.95 1.19
CA MET A 53 10.02 -3.91 2.30
C MET A 53 9.95 -5.38 1.86
N GLY A 54 9.78 -5.65 0.56
CA GLY A 54 9.75 -7.00 -0.01
C GLY A 54 8.35 -7.61 -0.15
N HIS A 55 7.28 -6.83 0.07
CA HIS A 55 5.90 -7.33 0.06
C HIS A 55 5.19 -7.21 -1.29
N GLY A 56 5.93 -7.00 -2.40
CA GLY A 56 5.35 -6.81 -3.73
C GLY A 56 4.39 -7.92 -4.20
N GLU A 57 4.66 -9.18 -3.81
CA GLU A 57 3.82 -10.34 -4.14
C GLU A 57 2.69 -10.59 -3.13
N ASN A 58 2.69 -9.91 -1.99
CA ASN A 58 1.66 -10.04 -0.97
C ASN A 58 0.37 -9.31 -1.37
N GLY A 59 -0.70 -9.61 -0.64
CA GLY A 59 -1.96 -8.88 -0.74
C GLY A 59 -1.86 -7.45 -0.22
N THR A 60 -2.70 -6.55 -0.74
CA THR A 60 -2.76 -5.13 -0.29
C THR A 60 -2.99 -4.96 1.21
N GLN A 61 -3.56 -5.94 1.89
CA GLN A 61 -3.68 -5.93 3.35
C GLN A 61 -2.34 -5.93 4.10
N ALA A 62 -1.24 -6.30 3.44
CA ALA A 62 0.11 -6.21 4.03
C ALA A 62 0.53 -4.75 4.32
N LEU A 63 -0.17 -3.74 3.79
CA LEU A 63 0.04 -2.33 4.10
C LEU A 63 0.01 -2.02 5.60
N VAL A 64 -0.68 -2.85 6.37
CA VAL A 64 -0.68 -2.76 7.83
C VAL A 64 0.73 -2.81 8.43
N GLU A 65 1.67 -3.56 7.82
CA GLU A 65 3.05 -3.66 8.32
C GLU A 65 3.82 -2.34 8.22
N VAL A 66 3.48 -1.48 7.25
CA VAL A 66 4.04 -0.12 7.17
C VAL A 66 3.53 0.72 8.33
N LEU A 67 2.23 0.65 8.62
CA LEU A 67 1.62 1.42 9.72
C LEU A 67 2.13 0.93 11.09
N GLU A 68 2.25 -0.38 11.28
CA GLU A 68 2.83 -0.98 12.48
C GLU A 68 4.26 -0.48 12.73
N LYS A 69 5.08 -0.44 11.66
CA LYS A 69 6.45 0.06 11.73
C LYS A 69 6.51 1.56 12.06
N LEU A 70 5.64 2.38 11.49
CA LEU A 70 5.57 3.82 11.78
C LEU A 70 5.12 4.11 13.22
N CYS A 71 4.15 3.35 13.73
CA CYS A 71 3.61 3.53 15.06
C CYS A 71 4.40 2.78 16.15
N ASN A 72 5.35 1.94 15.78
CA ASN A 72 6.04 1.02 16.68
C ASN A 72 5.07 0.16 17.53
N ILE A 73 4.00 -0.31 16.89
CA ILE A 73 2.94 -1.13 17.49
C ILE A 73 2.66 -2.29 16.53
N ARG A 74 2.37 -3.47 17.06
CA ARG A 74 1.89 -4.62 16.27
C ARG A 74 0.42 -4.87 16.59
N ILE A 75 -0.40 -5.11 15.57
CA ILE A 75 -1.78 -5.53 15.76
C ILE A 75 -1.87 -7.05 15.66
N GLY A 76 -2.54 -7.68 16.64
CA GLY A 76 -2.59 -9.13 16.78
C GLY A 76 -1.44 -9.67 17.62
#